data_AF-A0A948AW12-F1
#
_entry.id   AF-A0A948AW12-F1
#
_cell.length_a   1.000
_cell.length_b   1.000
_cell.length_c   1.000
_cell.angle_alpha   90.00
_cell.angle_beta   90.00
_cell.angle_gamma   90.00
#
_symmetry.space_group_name_H-M   'P 1'
#
loop_
_entity.id
_entity.type
_entity.pdbx_description
1 polymer ?
#
loop_
_entity_poly.entity_id
_entity_poly.type
_entity_poly.pdbx_seq_one_letter_code
_entity_poly.pdbx_strand_id
1 'polypeptide(L)' 'MPKPKYYVVWKGRQTGIFTTWEECAAQVSGFYNAQYKAFENRELAEIAFKSSY' A
#
# COMPACT_ATOMS: atom_id res chain seq x y z
N MET A 1 17.69 -10.96 6.51
CA MET A 1 16.34 -10.81 7.08
C MET A 1 15.47 -10.15 6.02
N PRO A 2 14.35 -10.75 5.57
CA PRO A 2 13.47 -10.11 4.60
C PRO A 2 12.91 -8.83 5.25
N LYS A 3 13.27 -7.68 4.68
CA LYS A 3 12.82 -6.38 5.20
C LYS A 3 11.29 -6.32 5.08
N PRO A 4 10.54 -6.06 6.17
CA PRO A 4 9.10 -5.89 6.07
C PRO A 4 8.80 -4.71 5.13
N LYS A 5 8.05 -4.97 4.07
CA LYS A 5 7.61 -3.95 3.12
C LYS A 5 6.16 -3.62 3.42
N TYR A 6 5.88 -2.36 3.66
CA TYR A 6 4.54 -1.83 3.88
C TYR A 6 4.01 -1.30 2.56
N TYR A 7 2.90 -1.84 2.08
CA TYR A 7 2.24 -1.45 0.85
C TYR A 7 1.07 -0.52 1.16
N VAL A 8 1.22 0.75 0.84
CA VAL A 8 0.14 1.73 0.95
C VAL A 8 -0.64 1.71 -0.35
N VAL A 9 -1.96 1.56 -0.27
CA VAL A 9 -2.88 1.66 -1.41
C VAL A 9 -3.73 2.91 -1.20
N TRP A 10 -3.54 3.91 -2.07
CA TRP A 10 -4.36 5.14 -2.12
C TRP A 10 -5.55 5.01 -3.06
N LYS A 11 -5.42 4.23 -4.13
CA LYS A 11 -6.52 3.87 -5.02
C LYS A 11 -6.45 2.40 -5.36
N GLY A 12 -7.55 1.71 -5.14
CA GLY A 12 -7.70 0.28 -5.36
C GLY A 12 -9.10 -0.15 -4.95
N ARG A 13 -9.36 -1.45 -4.95
CA ARG A 13 -10.59 -2.01 -4.38
C ARG A 13 -10.73 -1.68 -2.90
N GLN A 14 -9.62 -1.74 -2.17
CA GLN A 14 -9.52 -1.37 -0.77
C GLN A 14 -8.28 -0.51 -0.55
N THR A 15 -8.49 0.67 0.01
CA THR A 15 -7.43 1.61 0.37
C THR A 15 -6.97 1.36 1.80
N GLY A 16 -5.67 1.42 2.05
CA GLY A 16 -5.11 1.14 3.36
C GLY A 16 -3.63 0.78 3.30
N ILE A 17 -3.09 0.36 4.44
CA ILE A 17 -1.70 -0.05 4.58
C ILE A 17 -1.69 -1.56 4.79
N PHE A 18 -1.07 -2.28 3.85
CA PHE A 18 -0.92 -3.73 3.87
C PHE A 18 0.53 -4.09 4.18
N THR A 19 0.76 -5.20 4.85
CA THR A 19 2.11 -5.70 5.18
C THR A 19 2.56 -6.82 4.23
N THR A 20 1.67 -7.24 3.33
CA THR A 20 1.81 -8.39 2.43
C THR A 20 1.54 -7.96 0.99
N TRP A 21 2.34 -8.50 0.06
CA TRP A 21 2.14 -8.26 -1.37
C TRP A 21 0.88 -8.95 -1.87
N GLU A 22 0.53 -10.14 -1.38
CA GLU A 22 -0.64 -10.90 -1.83
C GLU A 22 -1.94 -10.13 -1.63
N GLU A 23 -2.12 -9.51 -0.45
CA GLU A 23 -3.28 -8.66 -0.18
C GLU A 23 -3.25 -7.41 -1.06
N CYS A 24 -2.13 -6.71 -1.14
CA CYS A 24 -1.99 -5.54 -2.02
C CYS A 24 -2.33 -5.88 -3.47
N ALA A 25 -1.78 -6.97 -3.99
CA ALA A 25 -2.01 -7.45 -5.35
C ALA A 25 -3.48 -7.77 -5.58
N ALA A 26 -4.16 -8.44 -4.65
CA ALA A 26 -5.60 -8.71 -4.77
C ALA A 26 -6.45 -7.43 -4.80
N GLN A 27 -6.01 -6.35 -4.14
CA GLN A 27 -6.73 -5.07 -4.10
C GLN A 27 -6.48 -4.19 -5.32
N VAL A 28 -5.28 -4.24 -5.90
CA VAL A 28 -4.89 -3.41 -7.05
C VAL A 28 -5.03 -4.13 -8.39
N SER A 29 -4.98 -5.46 -8.40
CA SER A 29 -5.10 -6.28 -9.60
C SER A 29 -6.51 -6.19 -10.17
N GLY A 30 -6.60 -5.74 -11.43
CA GLY A 30 -7.86 -5.49 -12.11
C GLY A 30 -8.57 -4.20 -11.70
N PHE A 31 -7.93 -3.32 -10.92
CA PHE A 31 -8.48 -2.01 -10.60
C PHE A 31 -7.90 -0.92 -11.52
N TYR A 32 -8.77 -0.25 -12.27
CA TYR A 32 -8.35 0.80 -13.20
C TYR A 32 -7.80 2.00 -12.42
N ASN A 33 -6.60 2.45 -12.76
CA ASN A 33 -5.93 3.58 -12.09
C ASN A 33 -5.59 3.32 -10.60
N ALA A 34 -5.25 2.06 -10.26
CA ALA A 34 -4.78 1.74 -8.92
C ALA A 34 -3.49 2.50 -8.59
N GLN A 35 -3.47 3.15 -7.42
CA GLN A 35 -2.30 3.82 -6.87
C GLN A 35 -1.89 3.12 -5.58
N TYR A 36 -0.71 2.52 -5.63
CA TYR A 36 -0.10 1.91 -4.47
C TYR A 36 1.40 2.22 -4.45
N LYS A 37 2.01 2.16 -3.27
CA LYS A 37 3.45 2.34 -3.08
C LYS A 37 3.95 1.50 -1.92
N ALA A 38 5.09 0.86 -2.13
CA ALA A 38 5.78 0.11 -1.10
C ALA A 38 6.76 1.02 -0.35
N PHE A 39 6.81 0.88 0.97
CA PHE A 39 7.70 1.57 1.89
C PHE A 39 8.44 0.56 2.74
N GLU A 40 9.69 0.83 3.06
CA GLU A 40 10.48 0.01 4.00
C GLU A 40 10.15 0.33 5.47
N ASN A 41 9.47 1.45 5.76
CA ASN A 41 9.10 1.85 7.12
C ASN A 41 7.59 1.99 7.29
N ARG A 42 7.09 1.50 8.43
CA ARG A 42 5.69 1.64 8.84
C ARG A 42 5.29 3.11 8.97
N GLU A 43 6.14 3.91 9.59
CA GLU A 43 5.90 5.34 9.81
C GLU A 43 5.78 6.10 8.48
N LEU A 44 6.67 5.83 7.51
CA LEU A 44 6.58 6.41 6.17
C LEU A 44 5.28 5.99 5.46
N ALA A 45 4.87 4.72 5.60
CA ALA A 45 3.62 4.24 5.05
C ALA A 45 2.40 4.94 5.67
N GLU A 46 2.37 5.09 7.00
CA GLU A 46 1.30 5.78 7.73
C GLU A 46 1.24 7.27 7.38
N ILE A 47 2.39 7.93 7.30
CA ILE A 47 2.48 9.34 6.88
C ILE A 47 1.99 9.47 5.45
N ALA A 48 2.47 8.64 4.52
CA ALA A 48 2.10 8.77 3.12
C ALA A 48 0.61 8.47 2.89
N PHE A 49 0.02 7.54 3.65
CA PHE A 49 -1.42 7.30 3.65
C PHE A 49 -2.21 8.48 4.23
N LYS A 50 -1.79 9.04 5.37
CA LYS A 50 -2.44 10.20 6.01
C LYS A 50 -2.20 11.52 5.27
N SER A 51 -1.09 11.65 4.55
CA SER A 51 -0.66 12.87 3.88
C SER A 51 -1.24 13.01 2.47
N SER A 52 -2.19 12.15 2.08
CA SER A 52 -3.02 12.38 0.89
C SER A 52 -4.00 13.53 1.18
N TYR A 53 -3.49 14.76 1.11
CA TYR A 53 -4.21 16.03 1.19
C TYR A 53 -4.79 16.41 -0.17
#